data_AF-A0A9W8N782-F1
#
_entry.id   AF-A0A9W8N782-F1
#
_cell.length_a   1.000
_cell.length_b   1.000
_cell.length_c   1.000
_cell.angle_alpha   90.00
_cell.angle_beta   90.00
_cell.angle_gamma   90.00
#
_symmetry.space_group_name_H-M   'P 1'
#
loop_
_entity.id
_entity.type
_entity.pdbx_description
1 polymer ?
#
loop_
_entity_poly.entity_id
_entity_poly.type
_entity_poly.pdbx_seq_one_letter_code
_entity_poly.pdbx_strand_id
1 'polypeptide(L)'
;MDTSAPEPTPNNPFGQPSPLNIGSAGQTASPFGKPASSTGPAANPFGQATAQNQAPQAANKSGPYAPGSTKQHPLAEGYITKAMNGQITAFKNQPVVYKWKVNDRYQDQAPPDASMDQQVPGFRKPNGTWCKILFPGGPPAYNKDTEPDPAQYDANVKAAYEQMAATGRFQGGIMPEVPPMREDCIWAL
;
A
#
# COMPACT_ATOMS: atom_id res chain seq x y z
N MET A 1 -1.43 -50.31 51.67
CA MET A 1 -1.41 -50.94 50.34
C MET A 1 -1.96 -49.92 49.37
N ASP A 2 -1.04 -49.09 48.89
CA ASP A 2 -1.25 -47.97 47.99
C ASP A 2 -1.45 -48.49 46.56
N THR A 3 -2.49 -48.01 45.87
CA THR A 3 -2.79 -48.39 44.48
C THR A 3 -2.73 -47.14 43.60
N SER A 4 -1.63 -47.00 42.87
CA SER A 4 -1.44 -45.98 41.83
C SER A 4 -1.74 -46.60 40.46
N ALA A 5 -2.64 -45.99 39.70
CA ALA A 5 -2.88 -46.30 38.27
C ALA A 5 -2.25 -45.18 37.40
N PRO A 6 -1.64 -45.52 36.24
CA PRO A 6 -1.00 -44.54 35.34
C PRO A 6 -1.95 -43.97 34.25
N GLU A 7 -1.66 -42.72 33.84
CA GLU A 7 -2.30 -41.98 32.73
C GLU A 7 -1.88 -42.48 31.34
N PRO A 8 -2.73 -42.34 30.30
CA PRO A 8 -2.36 -42.58 28.90
C PRO A 8 -1.85 -41.33 28.17
N THR A 9 -0.79 -41.51 27.37
CA THR A 9 -0.22 -40.52 26.43
C THR A 9 -0.97 -40.47 25.09
N PRO A 10 -1.11 -39.29 24.44
CA PRO A 10 -1.70 -39.18 23.11
C PRO A 10 -0.72 -39.43 21.96
N ASN A 11 -1.17 -40.24 21.01
CA ASN A 11 -0.53 -40.65 19.75
C ASN A 11 -0.76 -39.58 18.65
N ASN A 12 0.28 -39.08 17.99
CA ASN A 12 0.17 -38.09 16.90
C ASN A 12 0.64 -38.68 15.55
N PRO A 13 -0.21 -38.78 14.51
CA PRO A 13 0.05 -39.53 13.27
C PRO A 13 0.29 -38.64 12.03
N PHE A 14 1.41 -37.92 11.94
CA PHE A 14 1.82 -37.25 10.69
C PHE A 14 3.29 -37.57 10.36
N GLY A 15 3.49 -38.19 9.20
CA GLY A 15 4.69 -38.94 8.82
C GLY A 15 5.88 -38.12 8.29
N GLN A 16 7.05 -38.75 8.39
CA GLN A 16 8.31 -38.38 7.76
C GLN A 16 8.42 -38.98 6.34
N PRO A 17 9.13 -38.34 5.41
CA PRO A 17 9.81 -39.02 4.31
C PRO A 17 11.27 -39.37 4.65
N SER A 18 11.68 -40.57 4.25
CA SER A 18 13.00 -41.20 4.44
C SER A 18 14.07 -40.64 3.48
N PRO A 19 15.38 -40.70 3.83
CA PRO A 19 16.47 -40.29 2.95
C PRO A 19 16.86 -41.37 1.92
N LEU A 20 17.08 -40.93 0.67
CA LEU A 20 17.57 -41.72 -0.45
C LEU A 20 19.09 -41.92 -0.34
N ASN A 21 19.54 -43.17 -0.46
CA ASN A 21 20.94 -43.60 -0.48
C ASN A 21 21.38 -43.81 -1.95
N ILE A 22 22.42 -43.12 -2.41
CA ILE A 22 23.01 -43.30 -3.75
C ILE A 22 24.43 -43.82 -3.61
N GLY A 23 24.63 -45.04 -4.12
CA GLY A 23 25.89 -45.77 -4.14
C GLY A 23 26.88 -45.26 -5.18
N SER A 24 28.14 -45.54 -4.88
CA SER A 24 29.35 -45.30 -5.67
C SER A 24 29.70 -46.48 -6.57
N ALA A 25 30.23 -46.19 -7.77
CA ALA A 25 31.34 -46.86 -8.48
C ALA A 25 31.20 -46.80 -10.02
N GLY A 26 32.31 -46.49 -10.72
CA GLY A 26 32.50 -46.86 -12.13
C GLY A 26 33.11 -45.77 -13.03
N GLN A 27 34.40 -45.91 -13.32
CA GLN A 27 35.28 -44.99 -14.08
C GLN A 27 35.19 -45.15 -15.62
N THR A 28 35.98 -44.29 -16.31
CA THR A 28 36.62 -44.37 -17.66
C THR A 28 35.99 -43.44 -18.72
N ALA A 29 36.72 -42.67 -19.55
CA ALA A 29 38.13 -42.34 -19.69
C ALA A 29 38.26 -41.06 -20.57
N SER A 30 39.28 -40.23 -20.32
CA SER A 30 39.68 -39.13 -21.21
C SER A 30 40.71 -39.59 -22.24
N PRO A 31 40.76 -38.96 -23.43
CA PRO A 31 42.01 -38.90 -24.20
C PRO A 31 42.38 -37.48 -24.67
N PHE A 32 43.67 -37.15 -24.48
CA PHE A 32 44.51 -36.15 -25.16
C PHE A 32 44.59 -34.68 -24.67
N GLY A 33 45.83 -34.29 -24.29
CA GLY A 33 46.38 -32.94 -24.51
C GLY A 33 46.92 -32.19 -23.27
N LYS A 34 48.25 -32.13 -23.09
CA LYS A 34 48.99 -31.38 -22.06
C LYS A 34 49.20 -29.88 -22.44
N PRO A 35 49.67 -29.01 -21.52
CA PRO A 35 49.35 -27.58 -21.48
C PRO A 35 50.44 -26.64 -22.03
N ALA A 36 50.05 -25.43 -22.44
CA ALA A 36 50.92 -24.25 -22.44
C ALA A 36 50.11 -22.95 -22.22
N SER A 37 50.62 -22.17 -21.28
CA SER A 37 50.19 -20.90 -20.70
C SER A 37 50.05 -19.71 -21.65
N SER A 38 49.07 -18.82 -21.39
CA SER A 38 49.34 -17.39 -21.09
C SER A 38 48.06 -16.55 -20.86
N THR A 39 48.02 -15.96 -19.66
CA THR A 39 47.54 -14.59 -19.33
C THR A 39 46.12 -14.14 -19.67
N GLY A 40 45.28 -14.04 -18.63
CA GLY A 40 44.12 -13.12 -18.58
C GLY A 40 43.06 -13.58 -17.57
N PRO A 41 42.77 -12.83 -16.50
CA PRO A 41 41.85 -13.27 -15.45
C PRO A 41 40.40 -13.34 -15.96
N ALA A 42 39.82 -14.54 -15.84
CA ALA A 42 38.42 -14.83 -16.06
C ALA A 42 37.53 -14.15 -15.00
N ALA A 43 36.37 -13.67 -15.45
CA ALA A 43 35.36 -13.02 -14.65
C ALA A 43 34.80 -13.95 -13.55
N ASN A 44 34.75 -13.44 -12.32
CA ASN A 44 33.97 -14.05 -11.24
C ASN A 44 32.47 -13.72 -11.44
N PRO A 45 31.56 -14.71 -11.40
CA PRO A 45 30.12 -14.49 -11.58
C PRO A 45 29.40 -14.05 -10.28
N PHE A 46 30.15 -13.76 -9.21
CA PHE A 46 29.64 -13.25 -7.93
C PHE A 46 30.11 -11.80 -7.71
N GLY A 47 29.53 -10.88 -8.50
CA GLY A 47 29.65 -9.45 -8.29
C GLY A 47 28.26 -8.83 -8.31
N GLN A 48 27.74 -8.49 -7.13
CA GLN A 48 26.54 -7.68 -7.01
C GLN A 48 26.77 -6.37 -7.75
N ALA A 49 26.08 -6.19 -8.87
CA ALA A 49 25.87 -4.86 -9.44
C ALA A 49 25.07 -4.08 -8.40
N THR A 50 25.69 -3.05 -7.83
CA THR A 50 25.00 -2.01 -7.10
C THR A 50 23.94 -1.43 -8.02
N ALA A 51 22.68 -1.74 -7.72
CA ALA A 51 21.54 -1.05 -8.29
C ALA A 51 21.71 0.43 -7.95
N GLN A 52 22.19 1.18 -8.93
CA GLN A 52 22.13 2.62 -8.93
C GLN A 52 20.67 2.99 -8.68
N ASN A 53 20.41 3.65 -7.56
CA ASN A 53 19.13 4.26 -7.23
C ASN A 53 18.81 5.26 -8.36
N GLN A 54 18.23 4.77 -9.45
CA GLN A 54 17.38 5.59 -10.29
C GLN A 54 16.20 5.94 -9.40
N ALA A 55 16.14 7.21 -9.01
CA ALA A 55 14.92 7.78 -8.46
C ALA A 55 13.75 7.27 -9.30
N PRO A 56 12.69 6.71 -8.70
CA PRO A 56 11.56 6.20 -9.47
C PRO A 56 11.06 7.34 -10.36
N GLN A 57 11.29 7.18 -11.65
CA GLN A 57 10.79 8.07 -12.69
C GLN A 57 9.28 8.08 -12.49
N ALA A 58 8.74 9.24 -12.10
CA ALA A 58 7.35 9.42 -11.74
C ALA A 58 6.48 8.83 -12.85
N ALA A 59 5.88 7.67 -12.59
CA ALA A 59 4.82 7.17 -13.43
C ALA A 59 3.79 8.30 -13.47
N ASN A 60 3.51 8.80 -14.68
CA ASN A 60 2.48 9.78 -15.02
C ASN A 60 1.07 9.21 -14.70
N LYS A 61 0.84 8.80 -13.46
CA LYS A 61 -0.49 8.60 -12.90
C LYS A 61 -0.94 9.99 -12.49
N SER A 62 -1.96 10.50 -13.18
CA SER A 62 -2.63 11.77 -12.92
C SER A 62 -2.81 12.02 -11.42
N GLY A 63 -1.92 12.81 -10.83
CA GLY A 63 -2.03 13.24 -9.44
C GLY A 63 -3.19 14.21 -9.26
N PRO A 64 -3.51 14.60 -8.02
CA PRO A 64 -4.57 15.56 -7.77
C PRO A 64 -4.17 16.99 -8.14
N TYR A 65 -2.87 17.27 -8.31
CA TYR A 65 -2.31 18.58 -8.58
C TYR A 65 -2.22 18.91 -10.08
N ALA A 66 -2.20 20.21 -10.40
CA ALA A 66 -2.14 20.71 -11.76
C ALA A 66 -0.87 20.23 -12.52
N PRO A 67 -0.93 20.12 -13.86
CA PRO A 67 0.26 19.89 -14.67
C PRO A 67 1.33 20.96 -14.40
N GLY A 68 2.57 20.52 -14.13
CA GLY A 68 3.68 21.44 -13.81
C GLY A 68 3.76 21.86 -12.34
N SER A 69 2.86 21.41 -11.47
CA SER A 69 2.99 21.62 -10.02
C SER A 69 4.29 21.02 -9.48
N THR A 70 4.93 21.72 -8.54
CA THR A 70 6.08 21.20 -7.79
C THR A 70 5.65 20.29 -6.63
N LYS A 71 4.37 20.32 -6.24
CA LYS A 71 3.82 19.42 -5.22
C LYS A 71 3.60 18.04 -5.83
N GLN A 72 3.99 17.01 -5.08
CA GLN A 72 3.73 15.62 -5.44
C GLN A 72 2.90 14.96 -4.35
N HIS A 73 1.87 14.22 -4.77
CA HIS A 73 1.10 13.41 -3.85
C HIS A 73 1.81 12.05 -3.70
N PRO A 74 1.91 11.48 -2.48
CA PRO A 74 2.42 10.13 -2.31
C PRO A 74 1.63 9.14 -3.17
N LEU A 75 2.31 8.15 -3.75
CA LEU A 75 1.60 7.09 -4.48
C LEU A 75 0.61 6.37 -3.55
N ALA A 76 -0.55 6.00 -4.09
CA ALA A 76 -1.61 5.33 -3.32
C ALA A 76 -1.07 4.05 -2.66
N GLU A 77 -0.21 3.31 -3.36
CA GLU A 77 0.45 2.10 -2.89
C GLU A 77 1.32 2.32 -1.63
N GLY A 78 1.73 3.57 -1.34
CA GLY A 78 2.47 3.91 -0.13
C GLY A 78 1.61 3.95 1.15
N TYR A 79 0.28 4.03 1.02
CA TYR A 79 -0.64 4.07 2.17
C TYR A 79 -1.90 3.22 2.02
N ILE A 80 -2.08 2.54 0.88
CA ILE A 80 -3.17 1.61 0.59
C ILE A 80 -2.58 0.27 0.21
N THR A 81 -2.96 -0.79 0.92
CA THR A 81 -2.65 -2.18 0.56
C THR A 81 -3.91 -2.84 0.05
N LYS A 82 -3.85 -3.49 -1.11
CA LYS A 82 -4.96 -4.22 -1.71
C LYS A 82 -4.68 -5.71 -1.76
N ALA A 83 -5.71 -6.52 -1.51
CA ALA A 83 -5.70 -7.96 -1.79
C ALA A 83 -5.79 -8.21 -3.31
N MET A 84 -5.54 -9.46 -3.72
CA MET A 84 -5.63 -9.89 -5.13
C MET A 84 -7.03 -9.67 -5.75
N ASN A 85 -8.08 -9.66 -4.93
CA ASN A 85 -9.45 -9.37 -5.37
C ASN A 85 -9.74 -7.86 -5.51
N GLY A 86 -8.73 -6.99 -5.32
CA GLY A 86 -8.86 -5.54 -5.40
C GLY A 86 -9.38 -4.85 -4.13
N GLN A 87 -9.84 -5.59 -3.13
CA GLN A 87 -10.27 -5.00 -1.84
C GLN A 87 -9.07 -4.44 -1.08
N ILE A 88 -9.24 -3.27 -0.48
CA ILE A 88 -8.26 -2.72 0.45
C ILE A 88 -8.24 -3.57 1.73
N THR A 89 -7.06 -4.00 2.13
CA THR A 89 -6.80 -4.74 3.37
C THR A 89 -6.24 -3.84 4.46
N ALA A 90 -5.42 -2.85 4.09
CA ALA A 90 -4.86 -1.88 5.00
C ALA A 90 -4.87 -0.47 4.42
N PHE A 91 -5.09 0.51 5.29
CA PHE A 91 -5.03 1.93 5.00
C PHE A 91 -4.19 2.61 6.08
N LYS A 92 -3.09 3.26 5.71
CA LYS A 92 -2.13 3.90 6.63
C LYS A 92 -1.68 2.95 7.76
N ASN A 93 -1.35 1.72 7.40
CA ASN A 93 -0.98 0.63 8.34
C ASN A 93 -2.09 0.22 9.32
N GLN A 94 -3.33 0.66 9.11
CA GLN A 94 -4.49 0.23 9.88
C GLN A 94 -5.32 -0.80 9.10
N PRO A 95 -5.80 -1.87 9.75
CA PRO A 95 -6.70 -2.82 9.11
C PRO A 95 -7.98 -2.15 8.62
N VAL A 96 -8.41 -2.50 7.41
CA VAL A 96 -9.67 -2.02 6.84
C VAL A 96 -10.84 -2.91 7.27
N VAL A 97 -11.94 -2.25 7.64
CA VAL A 97 -13.22 -2.85 7.98
C VAL A 97 -14.27 -2.30 7.01
N TYR A 98 -14.93 -3.20 6.29
CA TYR A 98 -16.02 -2.85 5.37
C TYR A 98 -17.34 -2.73 6.13
N LYS A 99 -18.13 -1.73 5.73
CA LYS A 99 -19.53 -1.58 6.15
C LYS A 99 -20.42 -1.45 4.93
N TRP A 100 -21.67 -1.84 5.07
CA TRP A 100 -22.70 -1.65 4.06
C TRP A 100 -23.28 -0.25 4.19
N LYS A 101 -23.28 0.50 3.08
CA LYS A 101 -23.99 1.77 2.97
C LYS A 101 -25.44 1.48 2.60
N VAL A 102 -26.34 1.79 3.54
CA VAL A 102 -27.80 1.69 3.34
C VAL A 102 -28.37 3.08 3.59
N ASN A 103 -28.94 3.68 2.54
CA ASN A 103 -29.29 5.10 2.54
C ASN A 103 -28.07 5.96 2.94
N ASP A 104 -28.21 6.81 3.96
CA ASP A 104 -27.12 7.65 4.49
C ASP A 104 -26.40 7.07 5.72
N ARG A 105 -26.56 5.76 5.98
CA ARG A 105 -25.94 5.10 7.14
C ARG A 105 -25.00 3.97 6.74
N TYR A 106 -24.07 3.66 7.64
CA TYR A 106 -23.12 2.56 7.51
C TYR A 106 -23.40 1.51 8.58
N GLN A 107 -23.62 0.27 8.17
CA GLN A 107 -23.98 -0.84 9.05
C GLN A 107 -23.12 -2.08 8.77
N ASP A 108 -22.96 -2.93 9.78
CA ASP A 108 -22.10 -4.12 9.68
C ASP A 108 -22.81 -5.28 8.96
N GLN A 109 -24.14 -5.32 9.03
CA GLN A 109 -24.97 -6.36 8.41
C GLN A 109 -25.36 -5.98 6.98
N ALA A 110 -25.30 -6.96 6.07
CA ALA A 110 -25.72 -6.79 4.69
C ALA A 110 -27.24 -6.49 4.62
N PRO A 111 -27.69 -5.55 3.78
CA PRO A 111 -29.10 -5.38 3.48
C PRO A 111 -29.64 -6.59 2.67
N PRO A 112 -30.97 -6.82 2.65
CA PRO A 112 -31.57 -7.93 1.90
C PRO A 112 -31.17 -7.97 0.41
N ASP A 113 -31.10 -6.80 -0.24
CA ASP A 113 -30.74 -6.64 -1.65
C ASP A 113 -29.31 -6.08 -1.81
N ALA A 114 -28.36 -6.69 -1.12
CA ALA A 114 -26.97 -6.27 -1.07
C ALA A 114 -26.29 -6.29 -2.46
N SER A 115 -25.79 -5.13 -2.88
CA SER A 115 -24.84 -5.01 -4.00
C SER A 115 -23.43 -4.75 -3.48
N MET A 116 -22.41 -5.33 -4.11
CA MET A 116 -21.00 -5.08 -3.77
C MET A 116 -20.64 -3.59 -3.80
N ASP A 117 -21.30 -2.77 -4.64
CA ASP A 117 -21.09 -1.33 -4.71
C ASP A 117 -21.51 -0.58 -3.43
N GLN A 118 -22.30 -1.23 -2.57
CA GLN A 118 -22.71 -0.70 -1.28
C GLN A 118 -21.67 -0.96 -0.19
N GLN A 119 -20.67 -1.81 -0.42
CA GLN A 119 -19.60 -1.99 0.55
C GLN A 119 -18.65 -0.80 0.51
N VAL A 120 -18.45 -0.20 1.68
CA VAL A 120 -17.61 0.98 1.85
C VAL A 120 -16.46 0.64 2.79
N PRO A 121 -15.20 0.84 2.36
CA PRO A 121 -14.04 0.62 3.20
C PRO A 121 -13.89 1.73 4.23
N GLY A 122 -13.46 1.35 5.43
CA GLY A 122 -13.08 2.28 6.49
C GLY A 122 -12.11 1.64 7.48
N PHE A 123 -11.74 2.38 8.51
CA PHE A 123 -10.89 1.88 9.59
C PHE A 123 -11.51 2.22 10.95
N ARG A 124 -11.08 1.52 12.00
CA ARG A 124 -11.50 1.82 13.38
C ARG A 124 -10.43 2.68 14.06
N LYS A 125 -10.86 3.81 14.62
CA LYS A 125 -10.04 4.61 15.52
C LYS A 125 -9.81 3.87 16.84
N PRO A 126 -8.80 4.26 17.64
CA PRO A 126 -8.56 3.66 18.96
C PRO A 126 -9.77 3.70 19.91
N ASN A 127 -10.66 4.70 19.76
CA ASN A 127 -11.91 4.82 20.51
C ASN A 127 -13.05 3.92 19.98
N GLY A 128 -12.78 3.03 19.03
CA GLY A 128 -13.75 2.12 18.42
C GLY A 128 -14.63 2.74 17.32
N THR A 129 -14.56 4.06 17.11
CA THR A 129 -15.36 4.73 16.07
C THR A 129 -14.88 4.32 14.68
N TRP A 130 -15.80 3.91 13.81
CA TRP A 130 -15.49 3.63 12.40
C TRP A 130 -15.45 4.91 11.59
N CYS A 131 -14.43 5.05 10.74
CA CYS A 131 -14.27 6.18 9.83
C CYS A 131 -14.14 5.66 8.40
N LYS A 132 -14.94 6.23 7.50
CA LYS A 132 -14.88 5.94 6.07
C LYS A 132 -13.53 6.39 5.50
N ILE A 133 -12.94 5.57 4.64
CA ILE A 133 -11.82 5.99 3.79
C ILE A 133 -12.37 6.79 2.62
N LEU A 134 -11.95 8.04 2.50
CA LEU A 134 -12.27 8.87 1.36
C LEU A 134 -11.29 8.54 0.23
N PHE A 135 -11.82 8.26 -0.97
CA PHE A 135 -11.05 7.86 -2.16
C PHE A 135 -10.23 6.56 -2.01
N PRO A 136 -10.90 5.39 -1.93
CA PRO A 136 -10.22 4.08 -1.85
C PRO A 136 -9.37 3.74 -3.09
N GLY A 137 -9.56 4.46 -4.21
CA GLY A 137 -8.74 4.35 -5.41
C GLY A 137 -7.43 5.14 -5.38
N GLY A 138 -7.18 5.93 -4.32
CA GLY A 138 -6.18 7.01 -4.34
C GLY A 138 -6.83 8.35 -4.66
N PRO A 139 -6.07 9.46 -4.64
CA PRO A 139 -6.62 10.79 -4.82
C PRO A 139 -7.33 10.93 -6.17
N PRO A 140 -8.36 11.79 -6.27
CA PRO A 140 -8.96 12.11 -7.56
C PRO A 140 -7.94 12.75 -8.49
N ALA A 141 -8.02 12.46 -9.78
CA ALA A 141 -7.22 13.15 -10.79
C ALA A 141 -7.46 14.67 -10.75
N TYR A 142 -6.48 15.44 -11.24
CA TYR A 142 -6.62 16.88 -11.42
C TYR A 142 -7.85 17.23 -12.26
N ASN A 143 -8.61 18.22 -11.80
CA ASN A 143 -9.74 18.80 -12.53
C ASN A 143 -9.71 20.32 -12.38
N LYS A 144 -9.48 21.04 -13.48
CA LYS A 144 -9.43 22.50 -13.52
C LYS A 144 -10.75 23.15 -13.09
N ASP A 145 -11.89 22.47 -13.29
CA ASP A 145 -13.22 23.01 -12.97
C ASP A 145 -13.47 23.05 -11.45
N THR A 146 -12.53 22.53 -10.65
CA THR A 146 -12.55 22.62 -9.19
C THR A 146 -11.64 23.71 -8.63
N GLU A 147 -10.94 24.44 -9.49
CA GLU A 147 -10.06 25.56 -9.11
C GLU A 147 -10.72 26.90 -9.44
N PRO A 148 -10.41 27.96 -8.67
CA PRO A 148 -10.87 29.30 -9.00
C PRO A 148 -10.13 29.86 -10.22
N ASP A 149 -10.66 30.94 -10.80
CA ASP A 149 -9.87 31.78 -11.69
C ASP A 149 -8.63 32.29 -10.93
N PRO A 150 -7.40 32.13 -11.46
CA PRO A 150 -6.19 32.64 -10.83
C PRO A 150 -6.25 34.13 -10.49
N ALA A 151 -7.01 34.94 -11.22
CA ALA A 151 -7.19 36.36 -10.93
C ALA A 151 -7.99 36.63 -9.65
N GLN A 152 -8.80 35.68 -9.19
CA GLN A 152 -9.59 35.77 -7.95
C GLN A 152 -8.86 35.16 -6.75
N TYR A 153 -7.78 34.40 -6.97
CA TYR A 153 -7.01 33.75 -5.91
C TYR A 153 -5.90 34.66 -5.38
N ASP A 154 -6.31 35.71 -4.68
CA ASP A 154 -5.40 36.71 -4.12
C ASP A 154 -4.67 36.24 -2.84
N ALA A 155 -3.82 37.11 -2.29
CA ALA A 155 -3.04 36.82 -1.09
C ALA A 155 -3.92 36.60 0.17
N ASN A 156 -5.10 37.22 0.24
CA ASN A 156 -6.01 37.07 1.38
C ASN A 156 -6.70 35.70 1.34
N VAL A 157 -7.16 35.29 0.16
CA VAL A 157 -7.75 33.94 -0.05
C VAL A 157 -6.70 32.88 0.26
N LYS A 158 -5.47 33.04 -0.25
CA LYS A 158 -4.36 32.13 0.03
C LYS A 158 -4.06 32.03 1.53
N ALA A 159 -3.97 33.16 2.24
CA ALA A 159 -3.71 33.18 3.68
C ALA A 159 -4.82 32.47 4.48
N ALA A 160 -6.08 32.61 4.07
CA ALA A 160 -7.20 31.91 4.71
C ALA A 160 -7.08 30.37 4.59
N TYR A 161 -6.66 29.87 3.42
CA TYR A 161 -6.43 28.44 3.21
C TYR A 161 -5.18 27.93 3.91
N GLU A 162 -4.10 28.72 3.97
CA GLU A 162 -2.91 28.38 4.77
C GLU A 162 -3.26 28.25 6.26
N GLN A 163 -4.09 29.14 6.79
CA GLN A 163 -4.58 29.03 8.17
C GLN A 163 -5.48 27.80 8.37
N MET A 164 -6.35 27.50 7.41
CA MET A 164 -7.20 26.30 7.46
C MET A 164 -6.33 25.04 7.47
N ALA A 165 -5.29 24.97 6.62
CA ALA A 165 -4.35 23.86 6.60
C ALA A 165 -3.59 23.72 7.93
N ALA A 166 -3.18 24.82 8.55
CA ALA A 166 -2.45 24.81 9.81
C ALA A 166 -3.31 24.47 11.04
N THR A 167 -4.59 24.87 11.05
CA THR A 167 -5.44 24.81 12.25
C THR A 167 -6.68 23.92 12.12
N GLY A 168 -6.99 23.46 10.91
CA GLY A 168 -8.20 22.72 10.58
C GLY A 168 -9.47 23.58 10.50
N ARG A 169 -9.35 24.91 10.54
CA ARG A 169 -10.51 25.84 10.55
C ARG A 169 -10.16 27.20 9.95
N PHE A 170 -11.15 27.87 9.37
CA PHE A 170 -11.00 29.25 8.90
C PHE A 170 -11.02 30.26 10.06
N GLN A 171 -10.37 31.40 9.87
CA GLN A 171 -10.38 32.50 10.83
C GLN A 171 -11.82 32.97 11.09
N GLY A 172 -12.20 33.08 12.36
CA GLY A 172 -13.55 33.49 12.73
C GLY A 172 -14.67 32.57 12.23
N GLY A 173 -14.34 31.38 11.70
CA GLY A 173 -15.29 30.49 11.04
C GLY A 173 -15.77 30.95 9.66
N ILE A 174 -15.11 31.96 9.05
CA ILE A 174 -15.53 32.52 7.77
C ILE A 174 -14.73 31.85 6.64
N MET A 175 -15.42 31.07 5.82
CA MET A 175 -14.84 30.44 4.63
C MET A 175 -14.79 31.43 3.45
N PRO A 176 -13.69 31.51 2.68
CA PRO A 176 -13.65 32.28 1.44
C PRO A 176 -14.72 31.84 0.43
N GLU A 177 -15.29 32.78 -0.33
CA GLU A 177 -16.19 32.46 -1.46
C GLU A 177 -15.43 31.86 -2.65
N VAL A 178 -14.16 32.20 -2.79
CA VAL A 178 -13.26 31.67 -3.81
C VAL A 178 -12.75 30.31 -3.35
N PRO A 179 -12.95 29.21 -4.13
CA PRO A 179 -12.49 27.88 -3.74
C PRO A 179 -10.95 27.79 -3.61
N PRO A 180 -10.41 26.77 -2.92
CA PRO A 180 -8.98 26.59 -2.83
C PRO A 180 -8.39 26.17 -4.19
N MET A 181 -7.12 26.50 -4.41
CA MET A 181 -6.33 25.78 -5.40
C MET A 181 -6.20 24.31 -4.99
N ARG A 182 -6.06 23.38 -5.93
CA ARG A 182 -5.89 21.96 -5.55
C ARG A 182 -4.64 21.78 -4.72
N GLU A 183 -3.58 22.54 -5.00
CA GLU A 183 -2.35 22.52 -4.22
C GLU A 183 -2.55 22.75 -2.71
N ASP A 184 -3.62 23.42 -2.30
CA ASP A 184 -3.93 23.72 -0.90
C ASP A 184 -4.83 22.66 -0.25
N CYS A 185 -5.20 21.61 -0.99
CA CYS A 185 -5.94 20.46 -0.51
C CYS A 185 -5.04 19.27 -0.17
N ILE A 186 -5.55 18.40 0.72
CA ILE A 186 -4.97 17.09 1.04
C ILE A 186 -6.01 16.00 0.76
N TRP A 187 -5.57 14.87 0.22
CA TRP A 187 -6.47 13.76 -0.18
C TRP A 187 -6.17 12.44 0.50
N ALA A 188 -5.15 12.38 1.36
CA ALA A 188 -4.80 11.20 2.14
C ALA A 188 -4.72 11.58 3.63
N LEU A 189 -5.85 11.50 4.34
CA LEU A 189 -5.95 11.61 5.81
C LEU A 189 -5.90 10.25 6.49
#